data_AF-F7ZD97-F1
#
_entry.id   AF-F7ZD97-F1
#
_cell.length_a   1.000
_cell.length_b   1.000
_cell.length_c   1.000
_cell.angle_alpha   90.00
_cell.angle_beta   90.00
_cell.angle_gamma   90.00
#
_symmetry.space_group_name_H-M   'P 1'
#
loop_
_entity.id
_entity.type
_entity.pdbx_description
1 polymer ?
#
loop_
_entity_poly.entity_id
_entity_poly.type
_entity_poly.pdbx_seq_one_letter_code
_entity_poly.pdbx_strand_id
1 'polypeptide(L)'
;MGSLRTCLLIALVALPLARPSAADDALFRVFAECAGRFSAEREHAWLVGDPDADLYDDQRLVFLSLLDATLPRARARDALAHRVDVKMAHASLLRRATFSQHPEHVTRARHLAAAYRKTCLELLLDS
;
A
#
# COMPACT_ATOMS: atom_id res chain seq x y z
N MET A 1 37.60 5.22 -47.69
CA MET A 1 38.11 5.16 -46.30
C MET A 1 37.38 6.17 -45.39
N GLY A 2 36.06 6.03 -45.20
CA GLY A 2 35.27 6.98 -44.40
C GLY A 2 34.12 6.37 -43.58
N SER A 3 33.82 5.08 -43.76
CA SER A 3 32.67 4.42 -43.12
C SER A 3 32.96 3.96 -41.68
N LEU A 4 34.23 3.73 -41.32
CA LEU A 4 34.58 3.20 -40.00
C LEU A 4 34.47 4.25 -38.87
N ARG A 5 34.56 5.54 -39.19
CA ARG A 5 34.47 6.64 -38.20
C ARG A 5 33.02 6.92 -37.79
N THR A 6 32.05 6.68 -38.66
CA THR A 6 30.64 7.00 -38.43
C THR A 6 29.94 5.99 -37.51
N CYS A 7 30.38 4.73 -37.48
CA CYS A 7 29.83 3.74 -36.55
C CYS A 7 30.28 3.96 -35.09
N LEU A 8 31.43 4.60 -34.86
CA LEU A 8 31.96 4.80 -33.51
C LEU A 8 31.21 5.91 -32.74
N LEU A 9 30.62 6.88 -33.44
CA LEU A 9 29.92 8.01 -32.81
C LEU A 9 28.50 7.66 -32.35
N ILE A 10 27.87 6.62 -32.91
CA ILE A 10 26.52 6.21 -32.53
C ILE A 10 26.53 5.34 -31.25
N ALA A 11 27.66 4.66 -30.96
CA ALA A 11 27.78 3.78 -29.81
C ALA A 11 27.88 4.51 -28.45
N LEU A 12 28.27 5.79 -28.43
CA LEU A 12 28.42 6.57 -27.18
C LEU A 12 27.14 7.20 -26.65
N VAL A 13 26.05 7.25 -27.43
CA VAL A 13 24.77 7.87 -27.01
C VAL A 13 23.81 6.85 -26.38
N ALA A 14 24.13 5.55 -26.46
CA ALA A 14 23.28 4.47 -25.97
C ALA A 14 23.66 3.96 -24.56
N LEU A 15 24.32 4.77 -23.72
CA LEU A 15 24.35 4.46 -22.29
C LEU A 15 22.97 4.77 -21.71
N PRO A 16 22.18 3.78 -21.26
CA PRO A 16 21.04 4.08 -20.41
C PRO A 16 21.63 4.72 -19.16
N LEU A 17 21.27 5.98 -18.90
CA LEU A 17 21.40 6.55 -17.56
C LEU A 17 20.61 5.63 -16.64
N ALA A 18 21.29 4.73 -15.95
CA ALA A 18 20.74 3.97 -14.84
C ALA A 18 20.34 4.99 -13.78
N ARG A 19 19.11 5.48 -13.87
CA ARG A 19 18.50 6.25 -12.79
C ARG A 19 18.38 5.28 -11.60
N PRO A 20 18.86 5.65 -10.40
CA PRO A 20 18.53 4.87 -9.21
C PRO A 20 17.01 4.69 -9.19
N SER A 21 16.56 3.45 -9.02
CA SER A 21 15.13 3.17 -9.04
C SER A 21 14.46 3.96 -7.93
N ALA A 22 13.39 4.69 -8.25
CA ALA A 22 12.52 5.33 -7.25
C ALA A 22 11.76 4.30 -6.37
N ALA A 23 12.23 3.05 -6.33
CA ALA A 23 11.61 1.94 -5.62
C ALA A 23 11.86 2.04 -4.10
N ASP A 24 13.04 2.50 -3.67
CA ASP A 24 13.34 2.70 -2.24
C ASP A 24 12.52 3.86 -1.64
N ASP A 25 12.27 4.91 -2.42
CA ASP A 25 11.41 6.04 -2.03
C ASP A 25 9.91 5.67 -1.97
N ALA A 26 9.52 4.45 -2.39
CA ALA A 26 8.13 4.01 -2.42
C ALA A 26 7.73 3.12 -1.23
N LEU A 27 8.68 2.49 -0.52
CA LEU A 27 8.38 1.51 0.53
C LEU A 27 7.58 2.10 1.70
N PHE A 28 7.95 3.29 2.17
CA PHE A 28 7.20 3.97 3.24
C PHE A 28 5.74 4.21 2.83
N ARG A 29 5.48 4.46 1.53
CA ARG A 29 4.12 4.70 1.03
C ARG A 29 3.30 3.41 1.05
N VAL A 30 3.90 2.29 0.67
CA VAL A 30 3.24 0.96 0.73
C VAL A 30 2.91 0.58 2.18
N PHE A 31 3.85 0.75 3.11
CA PHE A 31 3.59 0.46 4.53
C PHE A 31 2.58 1.43 5.14
N ALA A 32 2.60 2.70 4.74
CA ALA A 32 1.56 3.67 5.09
C ALA A 32 0.18 3.23 4.56
N GLU A 33 0.09 2.73 3.33
CA GLU A 33 -1.16 2.19 2.77
C GLU A 33 -1.69 1.03 3.61
N CYS A 34 -0.86 0.03 3.91
CA CYS A 34 -1.27 -1.13 4.70
C CYS A 34 -1.62 -0.78 6.15
N ALA A 35 -0.85 0.11 6.80
CA ALA A 35 -1.20 0.64 8.12
C ALA A 35 -2.56 1.36 8.11
N GLY A 36 -2.89 2.10 7.04
CA GLY A 36 -4.20 2.73 6.86
C GLY A 36 -5.34 1.72 6.75
N ARG A 37 -5.16 0.66 5.95
CA ARG A 37 -6.16 -0.42 5.78
C ARG A 37 -6.44 -1.15 7.08
N PHE A 38 -5.41 -1.60 7.80
CA PHE A 38 -5.60 -2.31 9.07
C PHE A 38 -6.11 -1.41 10.20
N SER A 39 -5.87 -0.09 10.13
CA SER A 39 -6.55 0.87 11.01
C SER A 39 -8.07 0.87 10.78
N ALA A 40 -8.52 0.74 9.53
CA ALA A 40 -9.95 0.66 9.21
C ALA A 40 -10.56 -0.71 9.57
N GLU A 41 -9.83 -1.81 9.33
CA GLU A 41 -10.25 -3.17 9.71
C GLU A 41 -10.48 -3.27 11.22
N ARG A 42 -9.51 -2.85 12.05
CA ARG A 42 -9.64 -2.84 13.51
C ARG A 42 -10.85 -2.05 14.00
N GLU A 43 -11.03 -0.82 13.50
CA GLU A 43 -12.14 0.04 13.93
C GLU A 43 -13.49 -0.53 13.51
N HIS A 44 -13.58 -1.11 12.32
CA HIS A 44 -14.80 -1.76 11.85
C HIS A 44 -15.07 -3.05 12.64
N ALA A 45 -14.05 -3.83 12.94
CA ALA A 45 -14.14 -5.05 13.73
C ALA A 45 -14.71 -4.75 15.14
N TRP A 46 -14.20 -3.72 15.81
CA TRP A 46 -14.77 -3.23 17.07
C TRP A 46 -16.22 -2.77 16.93
N LEU A 47 -16.55 -2.05 15.84
CA LEU A 47 -17.91 -1.57 15.59
C LEU A 47 -18.92 -2.72 15.45
N VAL A 48 -18.54 -3.82 14.82
CA VAL A 48 -19.44 -4.96 14.55
C VAL A 48 -19.30 -6.10 15.55
N GLY A 49 -18.40 -5.99 16.53
CA GLY A 49 -18.14 -7.04 17.52
C GLY A 49 -17.41 -8.25 16.94
N ASP A 50 -16.57 -8.06 15.92
CA ASP A 50 -15.74 -9.10 15.33
C ASP A 50 -14.57 -9.45 16.28
N PRO A 51 -14.37 -10.73 16.64
CA PRO A 51 -13.29 -11.16 17.54
C PRO A 51 -11.88 -10.93 16.96
N ASP A 52 -11.74 -10.75 15.64
CA ASP A 52 -10.44 -10.55 14.99
C ASP A 52 -9.89 -9.13 15.16
N ALA A 53 -10.56 -8.25 15.91
CA ALA A 53 -10.14 -6.86 16.09
C ALA A 53 -8.71 -6.72 16.65
N ASP A 54 -8.31 -7.61 17.56
CA ASP A 54 -6.96 -7.61 18.13
C ASP A 54 -5.91 -8.06 17.09
N LEU A 55 -6.24 -9.08 16.30
CA LEU A 55 -5.38 -9.54 15.18
C LEU A 55 -5.14 -8.41 14.18
N TYR A 56 -6.18 -7.64 13.82
CA TYR A 56 -6.02 -6.48 12.94
C TYR A 56 -5.18 -5.36 13.58
N ASP A 57 -5.22 -5.19 14.90
CA ASP A 57 -4.34 -4.23 15.58
C ASP A 57 -2.88 -4.67 15.56
N ASP A 58 -2.61 -5.96 15.76
CA ASP A 58 -1.26 -6.51 15.68
C ASP A 58 -0.66 -6.31 14.28
N GLN A 59 -1.43 -6.63 13.23
CA GLN A 59 -1.03 -6.41 11.85
C GLN A 59 -0.80 -4.91 11.56
N ARG A 60 -1.68 -4.03 12.08
CA ARG A 60 -1.50 -2.58 11.99
C ARG A 60 -0.19 -2.14 12.65
N LEU A 61 0.13 -2.65 13.83
CA LEU A 61 1.34 -2.30 14.57
C LEU A 61 2.61 -2.74 13.84
N VAL A 62 2.61 -3.92 13.22
CA VAL A 62 3.72 -4.39 12.37
C VAL A 62 3.97 -3.41 11.23
N PHE A 63 2.94 -3.01 10.49
CA PHE A 63 3.09 -2.03 9.41
C PHE A 63 3.53 -0.64 9.88
N LEU A 64 3.11 -0.21 11.08
CA LEU A 64 3.61 1.04 11.66
C LEU A 64 5.10 0.96 12.00
N SER A 65 5.57 -0.19 12.50
CA SER A 65 6.99 -0.41 12.75
C SER A 65 7.81 -0.37 11.45
N LEU A 66 7.31 -1.01 10.38
CA LEU A 66 7.95 -0.99 9.06
C LEU A 66 7.95 0.41 8.45
N LEU A 67 6.85 1.14 8.62
CA LEU A 67 6.76 2.53 8.19
C LEU A 67 7.80 3.38 8.93
N ASP A 68 7.88 3.30 10.25
CA ASP A 68 8.85 4.09 11.03
C ASP A 68 10.30 3.81 10.61
N ALA A 69 10.62 2.53 10.35
CA ALA A 69 11.95 2.12 9.90
C ALA A 69 12.33 2.65 8.51
N THR A 70 11.36 2.93 7.65
CA THR A 70 11.58 3.34 6.25
C THR A 70 11.23 4.79 5.96
N LEU A 71 10.58 5.50 6.88
CA LEU A 71 10.05 6.84 6.66
C LEU A 71 11.15 7.91 6.66
N PRO A 72 11.38 8.60 5.52
CA PRO A 72 12.25 9.77 5.54
C PRO A 72 11.58 10.89 6.35
N ARG A 73 12.32 11.54 7.26
CA ARG A 73 11.78 12.63 8.11
C ARG A 73 11.04 13.72 7.34
N ALA A 74 11.54 14.08 6.15
CA ALA A 74 10.92 15.09 5.29
C ALA A 74 9.54 14.68 4.73
N ARG A 75 9.20 13.38 4.74
CA ARG A 75 7.95 12.82 4.18
C ARG A 75 6.91 12.45 5.25
N ALA A 76 7.16 12.74 6.53
CA ALA A 76 6.28 12.32 7.63
C ALA A 76 4.82 12.79 7.48
N ARG A 77 4.61 14.05 7.06
CA ARG A 77 3.26 14.58 6.80
C ARG A 77 2.57 13.87 5.65
N ASP A 78 3.30 13.59 4.58
CA ASP A 78 2.75 12.89 3.42
C ASP A 78 2.36 11.45 3.76
N ALA A 79 3.18 10.76 4.55
CA ALA A 79 2.88 9.40 5.01
C ALA A 79 1.62 9.37 5.89
N LEU A 80 1.47 10.37 6.78
CA LEU A 80 0.28 10.51 7.62
C LEU A 80 -0.98 10.80 6.78
N ALA A 81 -0.91 11.77 5.86
CA ALA A 81 -2.02 12.09 4.97
C ALA A 81 -2.45 10.86 4.16
N HIS A 82 -1.47 10.16 3.58
CA HIS A 82 -1.74 8.95 2.81
C HIS A 82 -2.41 7.85 3.64
N ARG A 83 -1.97 7.63 4.89
CA ARG A 83 -2.61 6.69 5.81
C ARG A 83 -4.07 7.04 6.07
N VAL A 84 -4.37 8.31 6.30
CA VAL A 84 -5.73 8.78 6.57
C VAL A 84 -6.62 8.57 5.35
N ASP A 85 -6.16 8.96 4.16
CA ASP A 85 -6.90 8.79 2.91
C ASP A 85 -7.24 7.33 2.65
N VAL A 86 -6.23 6.45 2.77
CA VAL A 86 -6.40 5.00 2.57
C VAL A 86 -7.33 4.41 3.61
N LYS A 87 -7.19 4.80 4.89
CA LYS A 87 -8.08 4.35 5.97
C LYS A 87 -9.54 4.71 5.66
N MET A 88 -9.81 5.95 5.25
CA MET A 88 -11.17 6.39 4.91
C MET A 88 -11.74 5.63 3.71
N ALA A 89 -10.92 5.40 2.67
CA ALA A 89 -11.32 4.63 1.50
C ALA A 89 -11.64 3.16 1.86
N HIS A 90 -10.80 2.51 2.67
CA HIS A 90 -11.02 1.13 3.10
C HIS A 90 -12.23 1.00 4.04
N ALA A 91 -12.40 1.93 4.98
CA ALA A 91 -13.59 2.00 5.84
C ALA A 91 -14.89 2.16 5.03
N SER A 92 -14.85 2.88 3.90
CA SER A 92 -15.99 2.96 2.98
C SER A 92 -16.34 1.63 2.31
N LEU A 93 -15.34 0.79 2.02
CA LEU A 93 -15.58 -0.58 1.54
C LEU A 93 -16.18 -1.45 2.64
N LEU A 94 -15.62 -1.42 3.84
CA LEU A 94 -16.10 -2.22 4.97
C LEU A 94 -17.55 -1.87 5.34
N ARG A 95 -17.88 -0.58 5.43
CA ARG A 95 -19.27 -0.14 5.67
C ARG A 95 -20.23 -0.61 4.59
N ARG A 96 -19.84 -0.57 3.30
CA ARG A 96 -20.68 -1.10 2.21
C ARG A 96 -20.82 -2.62 2.27
N ALA A 97 -19.76 -3.33 2.65
CA ALA A 97 -19.75 -4.78 2.80
C ALA A 97 -20.60 -5.29 3.97
N THR A 98 -20.90 -4.44 4.96
CA THR A 98 -21.71 -4.80 6.12
C THR A 98 -23.11 -4.21 6.08
N PHE A 99 -23.27 -2.95 5.68
CA PHE A 99 -24.51 -2.18 5.90
C PHE A 99 -25.27 -1.79 4.61
N SER A 100 -24.79 -2.15 3.43
CA SER A 100 -25.50 -1.84 2.18
C SER A 100 -26.78 -2.67 2.03
N GLN A 101 -27.85 -2.06 1.52
CA GLN A 101 -29.11 -2.73 1.16
C GLN A 101 -29.04 -3.44 -0.20
N HIS A 102 -28.01 -3.14 -0.99
CA HIS A 102 -27.80 -3.64 -2.35
C HIS A 102 -26.83 -4.84 -2.34
N PRO A 103 -27.30 -6.08 -2.61
CA PRO A 103 -26.47 -7.30 -2.49
C PRO A 103 -25.22 -7.31 -3.37
N GLU A 104 -25.30 -6.70 -4.55
CA GLU A 104 -24.19 -6.55 -5.49
C GLU A 104 -23.07 -5.66 -4.94
N HIS A 105 -23.45 -4.58 -4.24
CA HIS A 105 -22.49 -3.70 -3.57
C HIS A 105 -21.83 -4.40 -2.38
N VAL A 106 -22.58 -5.21 -1.63
CA VAL A 106 -22.06 -6.01 -0.52
C VAL A 106 -20.97 -6.96 -1.01
N THR A 107 -21.29 -7.79 -2.00
CA THR A 107 -20.37 -8.81 -2.54
C THR A 107 -19.11 -8.17 -3.12
N ARG A 108 -19.26 -7.11 -3.93
CA ARG A 108 -18.12 -6.42 -4.54
C ARG A 108 -17.23 -5.74 -3.51
N ALA A 109 -17.82 -5.02 -2.55
CA ALA A 109 -17.07 -4.32 -1.52
C ALA A 109 -16.31 -5.31 -0.61
N ARG A 110 -16.94 -6.43 -0.25
CA ARG A 110 -16.30 -7.50 0.53
C ARG A 110 -15.12 -8.11 -0.20
N HIS A 111 -15.29 -8.47 -1.47
CA HIS A 111 -14.20 -9.00 -2.29
C HIS A 111 -13.03 -8.03 -2.39
N LEU A 112 -13.32 -6.74 -2.64
CA LEU A 112 -12.27 -5.73 -2.79
C LEU A 112 -11.52 -5.47 -1.48
N ALA A 113 -12.24 -5.36 -0.36
CA ALA A 113 -11.62 -5.21 0.96
C ALA A 113 -10.71 -6.41 1.30
N ALA A 114 -11.20 -7.64 1.06
CA ALA A 114 -10.42 -8.85 1.28
C ALA A 114 -9.18 -8.92 0.39
N ALA A 115 -9.28 -8.56 -0.90
CA ALA A 115 -8.15 -8.52 -1.81
C ALA A 115 -7.08 -7.52 -1.34
N TYR A 116 -7.48 -6.32 -0.97
CA TYR A 116 -6.56 -5.29 -0.45
C TYR A 116 -5.88 -5.68 0.86
N ARG A 117 -6.60 -6.36 1.75
CA ARG A 117 -6.02 -6.92 2.97
C ARG A 117 -5.01 -8.01 2.63
N LYS A 118 -5.36 -8.96 1.75
CA LYS A 118 -4.47 -10.04 1.31
C LYS A 118 -3.17 -9.51 0.72
N THR A 119 -3.23 -8.51 -0.16
CA THR A 119 -2.01 -7.88 -0.72
C THR A 119 -1.09 -7.32 0.36
N CYS A 120 -1.64 -6.80 1.46
CA CYS A 120 -0.81 -6.38 2.59
C CYS A 120 -0.23 -7.59 3.34
N LEU A 121 -1.02 -8.62 3.63
CA LEU A 121 -0.53 -9.82 4.33
C LEU A 121 0.61 -10.53 3.59
N GLU A 122 0.57 -10.54 2.26
CA GLU A 122 1.67 -11.06 1.43
C GLU A 122 3.01 -10.34 1.69
N LEU A 123 3.01 -9.08 2.12
CA LEU A 123 4.22 -8.34 2.50
C LEU A 123 4.78 -8.74 3.86
N LEU A 124 3.94 -9.35 4.72
CA LEU A 124 4.36 -9.87 6.02
C LEU A 124 4.88 -11.31 5.94
N LEU A 125 4.80 -11.93 4.76
CA LEU A 125 5.03 -13.37 4.57
C LEU A 125 4.09 -14.22 5.44
N ASP A 126 2.91 -13.66 5.75
CA ASP A 126 1.84 -14.27 6.54
C ASP A 126 0.74 -14.67 5.56
N SER A 127 0.66 -15.96 5.21
CA SER A 127 -0.21 -16.50 4.14
C SER A 127 -1.12 -17.61 4.62
#